data_AF-A0A7C5ZRL0-F1
#
_entry.id   AF-A0A7C5ZRL0-F1
#
_cell.length_a   1.000
_cell.length_b   1.000
_cell.length_c   1.000
_cell.angle_alpha   90.00
_cell.angle_beta   90.00
_cell.angle_gamma   90.00
#
_symmetry.space_group_name_H-M   'P 1'
#
loop_
_entity.id
_entity.type
_entity.pdbx_description
1 polymer ?
#
loop_
_entity_poly.entity_id
_entity_poly.type
_entity_poly.pdbx_seq_one_letter_code
_entity_poly.pdbx_strand_id
1 'polypeptide(L)'
;MHFSGLRNSGEAKNNLLKLLPKLKKIAVDARQKHGIEVLAIGKESVPIRIAELTAGAHAILYASEKAVDTTNPMFLGLPSECQHKIVGDTCCLYSLKTAEHDIKGYARDNQMVLEHVNIMEMLNPCARGFRTLKITSKRKF
;
A
#
# COMPACT_ATOMS: atom_id res chain seq x y z
N MET A 1 20.49 2.28 18.44
CA MET A 1 19.98 0.95 18.03
C MET A 1 21.15 -0.01 17.97
N HIS A 2 21.24 -0.94 18.93
CA HIS A 2 22.21 -2.05 18.90
C HIS A 2 21.55 -3.26 18.20
N PHE A 3 22.17 -3.75 17.13
CA PHE A 3 21.61 -4.78 16.25
C PHE A 3 21.86 -6.23 16.70
N SER A 4 22.79 -6.44 17.63
CA SER A 4 23.17 -7.75 18.16
C SER A 4 21.99 -8.47 18.84
N GLY A 5 21.00 -7.73 19.34
CA GLY A 5 19.79 -8.28 19.97
C GLY A 5 18.59 -8.49 19.04
N LEU A 6 18.66 -8.11 17.76
CA LEU A 6 17.52 -8.26 16.84
C LEU A 6 17.34 -9.72 16.40
N ARG A 7 16.16 -10.27 16.66
CA ARG A 7 15.72 -11.62 16.24
C ARG A 7 15.28 -11.64 14.76
N ASN A 8 16.18 -11.23 13.87
CA ASN A 8 15.97 -11.21 12.42
C ASN A 8 16.97 -12.15 11.71
N SER A 9 16.65 -12.56 10.48
CA SER A 9 17.56 -13.36 9.64
C SER A 9 18.86 -12.61 9.35
N GLY A 10 19.93 -13.35 9.05
CA GLY A 10 21.22 -12.76 8.66
C GLY A 10 21.11 -11.88 7.41
N GLU A 11 20.30 -12.30 6.43
CA GLU A 11 20.03 -11.51 5.22
C GLU A 11 19.32 -10.19 5.54
N ALA A 12 18.29 -10.21 6.40
CA ALA A 12 17.59 -8.99 6.82
C ALA A 12 18.52 -8.02 7.55
N LYS A 13 19.43 -8.53 8.39
CA LYS A 13 20.46 -7.71 9.05
C LYS A 13 21.39 -7.06 8.03
N ASN A 14 21.87 -7.82 7.05
CA ASN A 14 22.76 -7.29 6.00
C ASN A 14 22.09 -6.21 5.15
N ASN A 15 20.83 -6.40 4.77
CA ASN A 15 20.07 -5.39 4.02
C ASN A 15 19.83 -4.14 4.86
N LEU A 16 19.50 -4.30 6.14
CA LEU A 16 19.26 -3.17 7.03
C LEU A 16 20.54 -2.40 7.32
N LEU A 17 21.69 -3.05 7.49
CA LEU A 17 22.99 -2.39 7.67
C LEU A 17 23.35 -1.45 6.51
N LYS A 18 22.96 -1.78 5.27
CA LYS A 18 23.16 -0.91 4.09
C LYS A 18 22.34 0.38 4.15
N LEU A 19 21.14 0.33 4.73
CA LEU A 19 20.20 1.46 4.80
C LEU A 19 20.32 2.26 6.10
N LEU A 20 20.84 1.63 7.15
CA LEU A 20 20.87 2.15 8.52
C LEU A 20 21.50 3.55 8.65
N PRO A 21 22.61 3.90 7.97
CA PRO A 21 23.19 5.23 8.11
C PRO A 21 22.21 6.33 7.69
N LYS A 22 21.47 6.11 6.58
CA LYS A 22 20.47 7.06 6.08
C LYS A 22 19.26 7.14 7.01
N LEU A 23 18.75 6.00 7.46
CA LEU A 23 17.60 5.95 8.38
C LEU A 23 17.92 6.60 9.72
N LYS A 24 19.12 6.35 10.28
CA LYS A 24 19.56 6.94 11.54
C LYS A 24 19.67 8.46 11.43
N LYS A 25 20.17 8.98 10.31
CA LYS A 25 20.23 10.43 10.07
C LYS A 25 18.82 11.04 10.10
N ILE A 26 17.89 10.46 9.36
CA ILE A 26 16.49 10.95 9.31
C ILE A 26 15.84 10.91 10.71
N ALA A 27 16.04 9.83 11.45
CA ALA A 27 15.49 9.70 12.81
C ALA A 27 16.07 10.71 13.80
N VAL A 28 17.39 10.96 13.73
CA VAL A 28 18.04 11.98 14.57
C VAL A 28 17.56 13.37 14.20
N ASP A 29 17.46 13.69 12.91
CA ASP A 29 16.97 14.99 12.44
C ASP A 29 15.52 15.24 12.89
N ALA A 30 14.64 14.24 12.77
CA ALA A 30 13.25 14.33 13.24
C ALA A 30 13.17 14.61 14.75
N ARG A 31 14.00 13.93 15.54
CA ARG A 31 14.06 14.13 17.00
C ARG A 31 14.59 15.51 17.36
N GLN A 32 15.70 15.94 16.74
CA GLN A 32 16.34 17.21 17.09
C GLN A 32 15.53 18.43 16.65
N LYS A 33 14.93 18.39 15.46
CA LYS A 33 14.19 19.53 14.90
C LYS A 33 12.75 19.62 15.37
N HIS A 34 12.11 18.48 15.63
CA HIS A 34 10.67 18.42 15.88
C HIS A 34 10.30 17.72 17.19
N GLY A 35 11.27 17.17 17.94
CA GLY A 35 10.98 16.40 19.15
C GLY A 35 10.27 15.07 18.88
N ILE A 36 10.24 14.60 17.63
CA ILE A 36 9.51 13.40 17.22
C ILE A 36 10.43 12.18 17.22
N GLU A 37 10.04 11.14 17.94
CA GLU A 37 10.74 9.85 17.89
C GLU A 37 10.29 8.99 16.71
N VAL A 38 11.25 8.37 16.03
CA VAL A 38 10.99 7.43 14.93
C VAL A 38 11.15 6.01 15.41
N LEU A 39 10.04 5.26 15.40
CA LEU A 39 9.98 3.89 15.91
C LEU A 39 9.83 2.87 14.77
N ALA A 40 10.62 1.80 14.83
CA ALA A 40 10.57 0.70 13.86
C ALA A 40 9.61 -0.41 14.31
N ILE A 41 8.31 -0.07 14.39
CA ILE A 41 7.25 -0.95 14.92
C ILE A 41 6.54 -1.80 13.84
N GLY A 42 6.64 -1.40 12.57
CA GLY A 42 6.16 -2.20 11.43
C GLY A 42 4.69 -2.60 11.54
N LYS A 43 4.41 -3.89 11.32
CA LYS A 43 3.05 -4.47 11.26
C LYS A 43 2.22 -4.33 12.54
N GLU A 44 2.86 -4.06 13.67
CA GLU A 44 2.17 -3.85 14.96
C GLU A 44 1.53 -2.46 15.07
N SER A 45 1.75 -1.59 14.07
CA SER A 45 1.23 -0.22 14.04
C SER A 45 -0.01 -0.09 13.16
N VAL A 46 -1.14 0.25 13.77
CA VAL A 46 -2.36 0.59 13.04
C VAL A 46 -2.15 1.76 12.05
N PRO A 47 -1.46 2.86 12.40
CA PRO A 47 -1.13 3.90 11.42
C PRO A 47 -0.35 3.42 10.20
N ILE A 48 0.59 2.47 10.37
CA ILE A 48 1.32 1.89 9.23
C ILE A 48 0.37 1.10 8.34
N ARG A 49 -0.56 0.35 8.92
CA ARG A 49 -1.59 -0.37 8.16
C ARG A 49 -2.52 0.59 7.40
N ILE A 50 -2.95 1.69 8.02
CA ILE A 50 -3.74 2.73 7.34
C ILE A 50 -2.95 3.32 6.16
N ALA A 51 -1.67 3.62 6.37
CA ALA A 51 -0.80 4.13 5.30
C ALA A 51 -0.64 3.12 4.14
N GLU A 52 -0.51 1.83 4.44
CA GLU A 52 -0.46 0.76 3.44
C GLU A 52 -1.76 0.67 2.62
N LEU A 53 -2.92 0.71 3.27
CA LEU A 53 -4.22 0.69 2.59
C LEU A 53 -4.43 1.95 1.73
N THR A 54 -3.99 3.11 2.22
CA THR A 54 -4.04 4.37 1.47
C THR A 54 -3.12 4.32 0.26
N ALA A 55 -1.91 3.79 0.41
CA ALA A 55 -1.00 3.56 -0.71
C ALA A 55 -1.62 2.60 -1.75
N GLY A 56 -2.31 1.54 -1.28
CA GLY A 56 -3.07 0.65 -2.15
C GLY A 56 -4.21 1.36 -2.91
N ALA A 57 -4.96 2.26 -2.25
CA ALA A 57 -5.99 3.06 -2.90
C ALA A 57 -5.42 3.96 -4.01
N HIS A 58 -4.31 4.64 -3.74
CA HIS A 58 -3.60 5.42 -4.76
C HIS A 58 -3.05 4.55 -5.90
N ALA A 59 -2.57 3.34 -5.59
CA ALA A 59 -2.10 2.40 -6.60
C ALA A 59 -3.23 1.97 -7.56
N ILE A 60 -4.47 1.85 -7.08
CA ILE A 60 -5.64 1.59 -7.94
C ILE A 60 -5.87 2.73 -8.92
N LEU A 61 -5.85 3.99 -8.43
CA LEU A 61 -5.99 5.16 -9.31
C LEU A 61 -4.88 5.21 -10.36
N TYR A 62 -3.64 5.06 -9.93
CA TYR A 62 -2.48 5.03 -10.82
C TYR A 62 -2.58 3.92 -11.88
N ALA A 63 -2.94 2.70 -11.48
CA ALA A 63 -3.10 1.60 -12.42
C ALA A 63 -4.29 1.81 -13.37
N SER A 64 -5.33 2.52 -12.92
CA SER A 64 -6.47 2.92 -13.76
C SER A 64 -6.07 3.93 -14.82
N GLU A 65 -5.30 4.96 -14.46
CA GLU A 65 -4.72 5.91 -15.42
C GLU A 65 -3.89 5.16 -16.48
N LYS A 66 -3.01 4.26 -16.05
CA LYS A 66 -2.20 3.45 -16.97
C LYS A 66 -3.02 2.53 -17.87
N ALA A 67 -4.13 1.97 -17.38
CA ALA A 67 -5.01 1.13 -18.20
C ALA A 67 -5.73 1.94 -19.29
N VAL A 68 -6.09 3.21 -19.02
CA VAL A 68 -6.68 4.12 -20.00
C VAL A 68 -5.66 4.49 -21.09
N ASP A 69 -4.42 4.78 -20.69
CA ASP A 69 -3.34 5.17 -21.60
C ASP A 69 -2.90 4.04 -22.54
N THR A 70 -2.67 2.84 -21.98
CA THR A 70 -1.94 1.78 -22.69
C THR A 70 -2.84 0.82 -23.46
N THR A 71 -4.18 0.91 -23.34
CA THR A 71 -5.19 -0.03 -23.86
C THR A 71 -5.08 -1.49 -23.42
N ASN A 72 -3.96 -1.88 -22.79
CA ASN A 72 -3.76 -3.23 -22.29
C ASN A 72 -4.35 -3.39 -20.88
N PRO A 73 -4.83 -4.59 -20.53
CA PRO A 73 -5.22 -4.89 -19.15
C PRO A 73 -4.04 -4.69 -18.19
N MET A 74 -4.27 -3.94 -17.11
CA MET A 74 -3.34 -3.79 -16.00
C MET A 74 -3.69 -4.80 -14.91
N PHE A 75 -2.67 -5.44 -14.34
CA PHE A 75 -2.83 -6.30 -13.17
C PHE A 75 -2.15 -5.64 -11.96
N LEU A 76 -2.91 -5.45 -10.90
CA LEU A 76 -2.44 -4.82 -9.67
C LEU A 76 -2.64 -5.76 -8.48
N GLY A 77 -1.56 -6.15 -7.82
CA GLY A 77 -1.63 -6.83 -6.52
C GLY A 77 -1.97 -5.83 -5.43
N LEU A 78 -3.02 -6.11 -4.66
CA LEU A 78 -3.41 -5.31 -3.51
C LEU A 78 -2.59 -5.69 -2.27
N PRO A 79 -2.53 -4.81 -1.24
CA PRO A 79 -2.02 -5.19 0.07
C PRO A 79 -2.67 -6.46 0.62
N SER A 80 -1.99 -7.10 1.57
CA SER A 80 -2.52 -8.32 2.20
C SER A 80 -3.86 -8.04 2.90
N GLU A 81 -4.77 -9.00 2.77
CA GLU A 81 -6.06 -9.10 3.47
C GLU A 81 -6.83 -7.78 3.44
N CYS A 82 -7.03 -7.23 2.25
CA CYS A 82 -7.87 -6.06 2.04
C CYS A 82 -8.82 -6.25 0.87
N GLN A 83 -9.82 -5.38 0.77
CA GLN A 83 -10.74 -5.28 -0.35
C GLN A 83 -10.94 -3.83 -0.75
N HIS A 84 -11.05 -3.58 -2.05
CA HIS A 84 -11.35 -2.25 -2.56
C HIS A 84 -12.88 -2.01 -2.65
N LYS A 85 -13.27 -0.74 -2.52
CA LYS A 85 -14.64 -0.27 -2.77
C LYS A 85 -14.57 1.12 -3.36
N ILE A 86 -15.32 1.36 -4.43
CA ILE A 86 -15.46 2.68 -5.04
C ILE A 86 -16.77 3.29 -4.50
N VAL A 87 -16.69 4.50 -3.96
CA VAL A 87 -17.84 5.27 -3.46
C VAL A 87 -17.73 6.68 -4.02
N GLY A 88 -18.59 7.00 -5.00
CA GLY A 88 -18.50 8.27 -5.72
C GLY A 88 -17.13 8.43 -6.39
N ASP A 89 -16.46 9.55 -6.09
CA ASP A 89 -15.13 9.92 -6.58
C ASP A 89 -13.98 9.37 -5.70
N THR A 90 -14.26 8.43 -4.80
CA THR A 90 -13.26 7.96 -3.83
C THR A 90 -13.05 6.46 -3.91
N CYS A 91 -11.79 6.04 -4.07
CA CYS A 91 -11.37 4.67 -3.91
C CYS A 91 -11.01 4.41 -2.44
N CYS A 92 -11.62 3.41 -1.83
CA CYS A 92 -11.33 2.98 -0.46
C CYS A 92 -10.78 1.56 -0.46
N LEU A 93 -9.79 1.28 0.39
CA LEU A 93 -9.39 -0.08 0.75
C LEU A 93 -9.75 -0.35 2.20
N TYR A 94 -10.47 -1.43 2.44
CA TYR A 94 -10.86 -1.92 3.76
C TYR A 94 -9.99 -3.10 4.14
N SER A 95 -9.55 -3.15 5.39
CA SER A 95 -8.95 -4.38 5.92
C SER A 95 -10.00 -5.48 6.04
N LEU A 96 -9.57 -6.72 5.80
CA LEU A 96 -10.34 -7.94 5.99
C LEU A 96 -9.85 -8.75 7.19
N LYS A 97 -8.83 -8.29 7.90
CA LYS A 97 -8.32 -8.97 9.09
C LYS A 97 -9.31 -8.81 10.24
N THR A 98 -9.68 -9.92 10.87
CA THR A 98 -10.66 -9.95 11.97
C THR A 98 -10.28 -9.03 13.14
N ALA A 99 -8.99 -8.86 13.41
CA ALA A 99 -8.51 -7.99 14.49
C ALA A 99 -8.41 -6.50 14.10
N GLU A 100 -8.62 -6.16 12.82
CA GLU A 100 -8.52 -4.79 12.29
C GLU A 100 -9.93 -4.23 12.00
N HIS A 101 -10.65 -3.82 13.05
CA HIS A 101 -12.00 -3.28 12.91
C HIS A 101 -12.00 -1.87 12.29
N ASP A 102 -12.77 -1.68 11.22
CA ASP A 102 -12.97 -0.40 10.52
C ASP A 102 -11.69 0.33 10.07
N ILE A 103 -10.60 -0.42 9.92
CA ILE A 103 -9.35 0.11 9.39
C ILE A 103 -9.46 0.19 7.86
N LYS A 104 -9.35 1.42 7.34
CA LYS A 104 -9.41 1.72 5.91
C LYS A 104 -8.41 2.79 5.51
N GLY A 105 -7.99 2.74 4.25
CA GLY A 105 -7.29 3.82 3.57
C GLY A 105 -8.11 4.28 2.37
N TYR A 106 -7.83 5.48 1.87
CA TYR A 106 -8.59 6.03 0.73
C TYR A 106 -7.74 6.93 -0.14
N ALA A 107 -8.16 7.07 -1.40
CA ALA A 107 -7.62 8.00 -2.36
C ALA A 107 -8.77 8.63 -3.14
N ARG A 108 -8.73 9.95 -3.28
CA ARG A 108 -9.72 10.69 -4.07
C ARG A 108 -9.31 10.71 -5.54
N ASP A 109 -10.25 10.36 -6.40
CA ASP A 109 -10.13 10.39 -7.85
C ASP A 109 -10.52 11.76 -8.40
N ASN A 110 -9.61 12.72 -8.26
CA ASN A 110 -9.84 14.09 -8.73
C ASN A 110 -9.99 14.19 -10.26
N GLN A 111 -9.56 13.16 -11.01
CA GLN A 111 -9.57 13.14 -12.48
C GLN A 111 -10.70 12.24 -13.02
N MET A 112 -11.52 11.66 -12.15
CA MET A 112 -12.61 10.74 -12.51
C MET A 112 -12.14 9.55 -13.38
N VAL A 113 -10.90 9.09 -13.20
CA VAL A 113 -10.33 7.99 -14.00
C VAL A 113 -11.08 6.66 -13.79
N LEU A 114 -11.64 6.45 -12.60
CA LEU A 114 -12.39 5.24 -12.26
C LEU A 114 -13.66 5.07 -13.10
N GLU A 115 -14.24 6.16 -13.61
CA GLU A 115 -15.38 6.10 -14.52
C GLU A 115 -15.02 5.51 -15.88
N HIS A 116 -13.74 5.56 -16.25
CA HIS A 116 -13.19 5.19 -17.55
C HIS A 116 -12.56 3.79 -17.59
N VAL A 117 -12.63 3.03 -16.50
CA VAL A 117 -12.13 1.67 -16.39
C VAL A 117 -13.17 0.69 -15.85
N ASN A 118 -13.02 -0.57 -16.23
CA ASN A 118 -13.65 -1.73 -15.59
C ASN A 118 -12.63 -2.38 -14.66
N ILE A 119 -13.03 -2.65 -13.42
CA ILE A 119 -12.18 -3.28 -12.41
C ILE A 119 -12.81 -4.61 -12.02
N MET A 120 -12.05 -5.69 -12.19
CA MET A 120 -12.44 -7.04 -11.78
C MET A 120 -11.48 -7.52 -10.70
N GLU A 121 -12.04 -7.83 -9.53
CA GLU A 121 -11.28 -8.38 -8.41
C GLU A 121 -11.18 -9.91 -8.51
N MET A 122 -10.01 -10.44 -8.20
CA MET A 122 -9.74 -11.88 -8.15
C MET A 122 -8.80 -12.20 -6.99
N LEU A 123 -8.85 -13.43 -6.47
CA LEU A 123 -7.84 -13.90 -5.53
C LEU A 123 -6.50 -14.09 -6.27
N ASN A 124 -5.38 -13.80 -5.60
CA ASN A 124 -4.07 -14.05 -6.18
C ASN A 124 -3.72 -15.56 -6.04
N PRO A 125 -3.57 -16.31 -7.15
CA PRO A 125 -3.32 -17.76 -7.08
C PRO A 125 -1.95 -18.11 -6.49
N CYS A 126 -0.98 -17.19 -6.55
CA CYS A 126 0.39 -17.41 -6.09
C CYS A 126 0.64 -16.87 -4.67
N ALA A 127 -0.27 -16.05 -4.13
CA ALA A 127 -0.07 -15.36 -2.86
C ALA A 127 -1.37 -15.36 -2.03
N ARG A 128 -1.47 -16.32 -1.10
CA ARG A 128 -2.61 -16.42 -0.17
C ARG A 128 -2.74 -15.14 0.66
N GLY A 129 -3.98 -14.67 0.83
CA GLY A 129 -4.28 -13.44 1.54
C GLY A 129 -4.16 -12.20 0.67
N PHE A 130 -3.64 -12.29 -0.55
CA PHE A 130 -3.57 -11.17 -1.48
C PHE A 130 -4.68 -11.27 -2.53
N ARG A 131 -5.19 -10.11 -2.92
CA ARG A 131 -6.12 -9.97 -4.05
C ARG A 131 -5.39 -9.30 -5.20
N THR A 132 -5.86 -9.55 -6.40
CA THR A 132 -5.38 -8.90 -7.62
C THR A 132 -6.56 -8.23 -8.31
N LEU A 133 -6.35 -7.03 -8.83
CA LEU A 133 -7.28 -6.35 -9.69
C LEU A 133 -6.82 -6.48 -11.13
N LYS A 134 -7.73 -6.92 -12.01
CA LYS A 134 -7.61 -6.74 -13.45
C LYS A 134 -8.37 -5.46 -13.83
N ILE A 135 -7.63 -4.48 -14.33
CA ILE A 135 -8.15 -3.16 -14.70
C ILE A 135 -8.06 -3.02 -16.21
N THR A 136 -9.18 -2.76 -16.87
CA THR A 136 -9.25 -2.59 -18.34
C THR A 136 -9.96 -1.29 -18.68
N SER A 137 -9.49 -0.58 -19.69
CA SER A 137 -10.18 0.63 -20.18
C SER A 137 -11.59 0.31 -20.69
N LYS A 138 -12.54 1.22 -20.44
CA LYS A 138 -13.92 1.15 -20.93
C LYS A 138 -14.10 1.65 -22.37
N ARG A 139 -13.02 1.91 -23.13
CA ARG A 139 -13.08 2.50 -24.48
C ARG A 139 -14.29 1.99 -25.27
N LYS A 140 -15.18 2.91 -25.61
CA LYS A 140 -16.15 2.73 -26.69
C LYS A 140 -15.36 2.68 -27.99
N PHE A 141 -15.61 1.66 -28.80
CA PHE A 141 -15.19 1.62 -30.21
C PHE A 141 -15.79 2.80 -30.96
#